data_AF-A0A832LAD8-F1
#
_entry.id   AF-A0A832LAD8-F1
#
_cell.length_a   1.000
_cell.length_b   1.000
_cell.length_c   1.000
_cell.angle_alpha   90.00
_cell.angle_beta   90.00
_cell.angle_gamma   90.00
#
_symmetry.space_group_name_H-M   'P 1'
#
loop_
_entity.id
_entity.type
_entity.pdbx_description
1 polymer ?
#
loop_
_entity_poly.entity_id
_entity_poly.type
_entity_poly.pdbx_seq_one_letter_code
_entity_poly.pdbx_strand_id
1 'polypeptide(L)' 'FLKKQTATLTEYDEQLVRRLIEKVTIYEDKFTVEFKSGVTVDIDE' A
#
# COMPACT_ATOMS: atom_id res chain seq x y z
N PHE A 1 10.68 7.99 1.18
CA PHE A 1 10.53 7.07 0.03
C PHE A 1 9.62 7.68 -1.02
N LEU A 2 8.35 7.98 -0.69
CA LEU A 2 7.36 8.58 -1.61
C LEU A 2 7.77 9.96 -2.18
N LYS A 3 8.33 10.85 -1.36
CA LYS A 3 8.81 12.18 -1.82
C LYS A 3 10.03 12.13 -2.76
N LYS A 4 10.70 10.98 -2.91
CA LYS A 4 11.84 10.80 -3.84
C LYS A 4 11.39 10.31 -5.21
N GLN A 5 10.10 10.08 -5.39
CA GLN A 5 9.57 9.50 -6.59
C GLN A 5 9.23 10.60 -7.60
N THR A 6 9.69 10.43 -8.84
CA THR A 6 9.52 11.41 -9.92
C THR A 6 8.10 11.42 -10.49
N ALA A 7 7.33 10.36 -10.26
CA ALA A 7 5.94 10.26 -10.71
C ALA A 7 5.06 11.16 -9.84
N THR A 8 4.43 12.16 -10.47
CA THR A 8 3.41 12.98 -9.83
C THR A 8 2.18 12.08 -9.59
N LEU A 9 1.89 11.71 -8.33
CA LEU A 9 0.69 10.97 -7.96
C LEU A 9 -0.55 11.79 -8.36
N THR A 10 -1.03 11.59 -9.57
CA THR A 10 -2.22 12.26 -10.13
C THR A 10 -3.31 11.26 -10.45
N GLU A 11 -2.96 9.97 -10.54
CA GLU A 11 -3.87 8.85 -10.77
C GLU A 11 -3.31 7.59 -10.07
N TYR A 12 -4.19 6.68 -9.67
CA TYR A 12 -3.83 5.42 -9.01
C TYR A 12 -2.99 4.56 -9.97
N ASP A 13 -1.67 4.56 -9.78
CA ASP A 13 -0.75 3.70 -10.52
C ASP A 13 -0.65 2.33 -9.82
N GLU A 14 -1.31 1.33 -10.38
CA GLU A 14 -1.31 -0.06 -9.89
C GLU A 14 0.10 -0.64 -9.73
N GLN A 15 1.02 -0.33 -10.64
CA GLN A 15 2.40 -0.84 -10.57
C GLN A 15 3.13 -0.22 -9.38
N LEU A 16 2.91 1.07 -9.14
CA LEU A 16 3.50 1.73 -7.99
C LEU A 16 2.92 1.20 -6.66
N VAL A 17 1.61 1.09 -6.56
CA VAL A 17 0.95 0.60 -5.33
C VAL A 17 1.44 -0.80 -5.00
N ARG A 18 1.49 -1.71 -5.98
CA ARG A 18 2.02 -3.06 -5.79
C ARG A 18 3.49 -3.07 -5.40
N ARG A 19 4.29 -2.10 -5.86
CA ARG A 19 5.70 -1.99 -5.48
C ARG A 19 5.88 -1.57 -4.02
N LEU A 20 4.98 -0.75 -3.49
CA LEU A 20 5.04 -0.19 -2.13
C LEU A 20 4.53 -1.15 -1.06
N ILE A 21 3.61 -2.03 -1.42
CA ILE A 21 3.09 -3.08 -0.53
C ILE A 21 4.17 -4.14 -0.32
N GLU A 22 4.38 -4.52 0.94
CA GLU A 22 5.22 -5.64 1.35
C GLU A 22 4.39 -6.92 1.41
N LYS A 23 3.26 -6.88 2.14
CA LYS A 23 2.30 -7.99 2.21
C LYS A 23 0.88 -7.50 2.45
N VAL A 24 -0.09 -8.31 2.03
CA VAL A 24 -1.51 -8.16 2.39
C VAL A 24 -1.94 -9.41 3.14
N THR A 25 -2.54 -9.23 4.30
CA THR A 25 -3.13 -10.31 5.10
C THR A 25 -4.65 -10.15 5.08
N ILE A 26 -5.35 -11.20 4.66
CA ILE A 26 -6.81 -11.21 4.56
C ILE A 26 -7.35 -12.00 5.76
N TYR A 27 -8.27 -11.40 6.49
CA TYR A 27 -9.03 -12.01 7.58
C TYR A 27 -10.50 -12.17 7.15
N GLU A 28 -11.35 -12.70 8.03
CA GLU A 28 -12.77 -12.91 7.72
C GLU A 28 -13.54 -11.59 7.56
N ASP A 29 -13.15 -10.54 8.29
CA ASP A 29 -13.89 -9.27 8.43
C ASP A 29 -13.06 -8.03 8.09
N LYS A 30 -11.79 -8.21 7.72
CA LYS A 30 -10.86 -7.12 7.46
C LYS A 30 -9.67 -7.53 6.62
N PHE A 31 -8.94 -6.53 6.17
CA PHE A 31 -7.66 -6.69 5.48
C PHE A 31 -6.60 -5.80 6.13
N THR A 32 -5.42 -6.36 6.33
CA THR A 32 -4.25 -5.63 6.82
C THR A 32 -3.24 -5.51 5.69
N VAL A 33 -2.88 -4.27 5.34
CA VAL A 33 -1.86 -3.96 4.34
C VAL A 33 -0.62 -3.45 5.04
N GLU A 34 0.50 -4.13 4.82
CA GLU A 34 1.81 -3.70 5.30
C GLU A 34 2.61 -3.13 4.14
N PHE A 35 3.08 -1.90 4.29
CA PHE A 35 3.93 -1.22 3.32
C PHE A 35 5.41 -1.44 3.65
N LYS A 36 6.27 -1.40 2.63
CA LYS A 36 7.74 -1.47 2.76
C LYS A 36 8.35 -0.40 3.67
N SER A 37 7.61 0.66 3.95
CA SER A 37 8.00 1.67 4.93
C SER A 37 7.82 1.24 6.39
N GLY A 38 7.24 0.05 6.65
CA GLY A 38 6.83 -0.41 7.98
C GLY A 38 5.52 0.21 8.46
N VAL A 39 4.76 0.86 7.57
CA VAL A 39 3.42 1.38 7.88
C VAL A 39 2.42 0.27 7.69
N THR A 40 1.54 0.09 8.66
CA THR A 40 0.45 -0.88 8.62
C THR A 40 -0.88 -0.14 8.59
N VAL A 41 -1.77 -0.57 7.70
CA VAL A 41 -3.13 -0.05 7.58
C VAL A 41 -4.10 -1.22 7.71
N ASP A 42 -5.03 -1.10 8.65
CA ASP A 42 -6.17 -2.00 8.78
C ASP A 42 -7.38 -1.38 8.09
N ILE A 43 -8.09 -2.18 7.33
CA ILE A 43 -9.28 -1.79 6.58
C ILE A 43 -10.36 -2.81 6.94
N ASP A 44 -11.41 -2.33 7.59
CA ASP A 44 -12.60 -3.12 7.88
C ASP A 44 -13.47 -3.24 6.61
N GLU A 45 -14.22 -4.35 6.47
CA GLU A 45 -15.14 -4.60 5.34
C GLU A 45 -16.31 -3.60 5.27
#